data_AF-A0A925BCI3-F1
#
_entry.id   AF-A0A925BCI3-F1
#
_cell.length_a   1.000
_cell.length_b   1.000
_cell.length_c   1.000
_cell.angle_alpha   90.00
_cell.angle_beta   90.00
_cell.angle_gamma   90.00
#
_symmetry.space_group_name_H-M   'P 1'
#
loop_
_entity.id
_entity.type
_entity.pdbx_description
1 polymer ?
#
loop_
_entity_poly.entity_id
_entity_poly.type
_entity_poly.pdbx_seq_one_letter_code
_entity_poly.pdbx_strand_id
1 'polypeptide(L)' 'NGKAVGYYEDFLTGFVTDNGDVWGRPVGVAVAKDGALLVTDDQSGTVWRVAYNN' A
#
# COMPACT_ATOMS: atom_id res chain seq x y z
N ASN A 1 16.96 -6.79 -14.86
CA ASN A 1 16.50 -5.93 -15.99
C ASN A 1 15.06 -5.43 -15.83
N GLY A 2 14.55 -5.21 -14.60
CA GLY A 2 13.21 -4.61 -14.39
C GLY A 2 12.03 -5.33 -15.05
N LYS A 3 12.19 -6.60 -15.44
CA LYS A 3 11.13 -7.39 -16.07
C LYS A 3 10.25 -7.99 -14.98
N ALA A 4 8.94 -7.90 -15.16
CA ALA A 4 7.98 -8.60 -14.32
C ALA A 4 8.26 -10.11 -14.35
N VAL A 5 8.19 -10.75 -13.19
CA VAL A 5 8.50 -12.17 -12.99
C VAL A 5 7.31 -13.10 -13.29
N GLY A 6 6.18 -12.54 -13.73
CA GLY A 6 4.99 -13.28 -14.13
C GLY A 6 4.01 -13.62 -13.00
N TYR A 7 4.31 -13.18 -11.77
CA TYR A 7 3.41 -13.29 -10.62
C TYR A 7 3.43 -12.00 -9.80
N TYR A 8 2.39 -11.82 -9.00
CA TYR A 8 2.26 -10.74 -8.03
C TYR A 8 2.32 -11.32 -6.61
N GLU A 9 2.85 -10.53 -5.69
CA GLU A 9 2.86 -10.83 -4.26
C GLU A 9 2.04 -9.77 -3.54
N ASP A 10 1.21 -10.23 -2.60
CA ASP A 10 0.42 -9.36 -1.76
C ASP A 10 1.33 -8.65 -0.76
N PHE A 11 1.41 -7.33 -0.86
CA PHE A 11 2.27 -6.50 0.01
C PHE A 11 1.49 -5.75 1.09
N LEU A 12 0.36 -5.13 0.72
CA LEU A 12 -0.50 -4.37 1.62
C LEU A 12 -1.95 -4.63 1.24
N THR A 13 -2.68 -5.32 2.12
CA THR A 13 -4.04 -5.81 1.90
C THR A 13 -4.98 -5.39 3.04
N GLY A 14 -6.27 -5.78 2.97
CA GLY A 14 -7.24 -5.52 4.05
C GLY A 14 -8.03 -4.21 3.91
N PHE A 15 -7.99 -3.55 2.74
CA PHE A 15 -8.75 -2.32 2.48
C PHE A 15 -10.23 -2.54 2.21
N VAL A 16 -10.63 -3.77 1.93
CA VAL A 16 -12.01 -4.20 1.73
C VAL A 16 -12.29 -5.33 2.70
N THR A 17 -13.36 -5.22 3.49
CA THR A 17 -13.78 -6.28 4.42
C THR A 17 -14.43 -7.43 3.66
N ASP A 18 -14.55 -8.58 4.33
CA ASP A 18 -15.23 -9.76 3.75
C ASP A 18 -16.70 -9.47 3.38
N ASN A 19 -17.33 -8.48 4.01
CA ASN A 19 -18.70 -8.05 3.73
C ASN A 19 -18.78 -6.99 2.62
N GLY A 20 -17.64 -6.59 2.04
CA GLY A 20 -17.55 -5.62 0.95
C GLY A 20 -17.44 -4.15 1.37
N ASP A 21 -17.30 -3.87 2.67
CA ASP A 21 -17.11 -2.50 3.15
C ASP A 21 -15.70 -2.02 2.81
N VAL A 22 -15.60 -0.80 2.27
CA VAL A 22 -14.32 -0.20 1.84
C VAL A 22 -13.78 0.69 2.94
N TRP A 23 -12.69 0.28 3.58
CA TRP A 23 -11.98 1.07 4.60
C TRP A 23 -10.94 2.00 3.98
N GLY A 24 -10.49 1.69 2.77
CA GLY A 24 -9.55 2.53 2.04
C GLY A 24 -9.45 2.17 0.56
N ARG A 25 -8.88 3.09 -0.21
CA ARG A 25 -8.60 2.93 -1.64
C ARG A 25 -7.21 3.50 -1.93
N PRO A 26 -6.16 2.66 -1.88
CA PRO A 26 -4.81 3.09 -2.23
C PRO A 26 -4.73 3.64 -3.66
N VAL A 27 -4.20 4.85 -3.84
CA VAL A 27 -4.12 5.52 -5.14
C VAL A 27 -2.72 5.97 -5.55
N GLY A 28 -1.79 6.08 -4.60
CA GLY A 28 -0.45 6.63 -4.86
C GLY A 28 0.59 6.05 -3.92
N VAL A 29 1.83 5.94 -4.43
CA VAL A 29 2.96 5.44 -3.67
C VAL A 29 4.20 6.32 -3.84
N ALA A 30 4.98 6.48 -2.79
CA ALA A 30 6.27 7.16 -2.80
C ALA A 30 7.24 6.55 -1.78
N VAL A 31 8.53 6.56 -2.09
CA VAL A 31 9.57 6.15 -1.14
C VAL A 31 10.05 7.38 -0.37
N ALA A 32 9.93 7.34 0.96
CA ALA A 32 10.42 8.39 1.85
C ALA A 32 11.96 8.37 1.94
N LYS A 33 12.54 9.47 2.44
CA LYS A 33 14.01 9.61 2.55
C LYS A 33 14.67 8.56 3.45
N ASP A 34 13.92 8.03 4.41
CA ASP A 34 14.35 6.97 5.32
C ASP A 34 14.10 5.55 4.77
N GLY A 35 13.62 5.43 3.54
CA GLY A 35 13.33 4.16 2.88
C GLY A 35 11.94 3.60 3.13
N ALA A 36 11.10 4.26 3.95
CA ALA A 36 9.72 3.81 4.16
C ALA A 36 8.86 3.97 2.89
N LEU A 37 7.90 3.07 2.68
CA LEU A 37 6.90 3.22 1.62
C LEU A 37 5.70 3.99 2.14
N LEU A 38 5.40 5.13 1.51
CA LEU A 38 4.20 5.91 1.75
C LEU A 38 3.12 5.49 0.77
N VAL A 39 1.90 5.26 1.26
CA VAL A 39 0.73 4.88 0.45
C VAL A 39 -0.41 5.84 0.77
N THR A 40 -0.91 6.56 -0.24
CA THR A 40 -2.02 7.52 -0.08
C THR A 40 -3.35 6.84 -0.36
N ASP A 41 -4.35 7.13 0.45
CA ASP A 41 -5.71 6.62 0.35
C ASP A 41 -6.72 7.77 0.18
N ASP A 42 -7.51 7.74 -0.89
CA ASP A 42 -8.48 8.79 -1.22
C ASP A 42 -9.88 8.57 -0.62
N GLN A 43 -10.17 7.37 -0.09
CA GLN A 43 -11.44 7.07 0.58
C GLN A 43 -11.41 7.50 2.04
N SER A 44 -10.30 7.25 2.73
CA SER A 44 -10.13 7.62 4.15
C SER A 44 -9.41 8.96 4.35
N GLY A 45 -8.71 9.48 3.32
CA GLY A 45 -7.83 10.64 3.45
C GLY A 45 -6.55 10.36 4.25
N THR A 46 -6.18 9.08 4.40
CA THR A 46 -5.02 8.63 5.19
C THR A 46 -3.77 8.47 4.33
N VAL A 47 -2.60 8.74 4.93
CA VAL A 47 -1.31 8.30 4.37
C VAL A 47 -0.74 7.21 5.27
N TRP A 48 -0.67 5.99 4.75
CA TRP A 48 -0.07 4.85 5.43
C TRP A 48 1.45 4.89 5.24
N ARG A 49 2.22 4.60 6.31
CA ARG A 49 3.67 4.49 6.27
C ARG A 49 4.09 3.07 6.62
N VAL A 50 4.59 2.33 5.64
CA VAL A 50 5.13 0.99 5.82
C VAL A 50 6.64 1.11 6.02
N ALA A 51 7.10 0.73 7.21
CA ALA A 51 8.51 0.76 7.58
C ALA A 51 8.84 -0.51 8.37
N TYR A 52 10.06 -1.01 8.23
CA TYR A 52 10.60 -2.04 9.11
C TYR A 52 11.16 -1.37 10.36
N ASN A 53 10.92 -1.98 11.52
CA ASN A 53 11.63 -1.61 12.74
C ASN A 53 12.85 -2.53 12.83
N ASN A 54 14.02 -1.95 13.11
CA ASN A 54 15.23 -2.72 13.43
C ASN A 54 15.14 -3.33 14.84
#